data_AF-A0A535FKS1-F1
#
_entry.id   AF-A0A535FKS1-F1
#
_cell.length_a   1.000
_cell.length_b   1.000
_cell.length_c   1.000
_cell.angle_alpha   90.00
_cell.angle_beta   90.00
_cell.angle_gamma   90.00
#
_symmetry.space_group_name_H-M   'P 1'
#
loop_
_entity.id
_entity.type
_entity.pdbx_description
1 polymer ?
#
loop_
_entity_poly.entity_id
_entity_poly.type
_entity_poly.pdbx_seq_one_letter_code
_entity_poly.pdbx_strand_id
1 'polypeptide(L)'
;MILFVNDTVWLLFCGKMVNKRKPLLICGDCVTVREGNSTLYQDLAQRFIEYLQLQHVPVGLTFVESVPESVQHIATRVPSACTFWRLAEHGVFYANVQDQQECPIGMLTMGFTMPAAAQERAQTLVQIMASVQYFSPSEVAALPIVKKAHESIIYGRLDQLPIEADVVLCILNTQQAMLVAEALGQVNWLQGGQRAFGRPTCGIIPRTMLTDETSLSFGCIGARTYLELSPAEAVLTISAQKFAELVERLQTIASANAALAPFHQQQKAQFAV
;
A
#
# COMPACT_ATOMS: atom_id res chain seq x y z
N MET A 1 42.31 20.90 14.19
CA MET A 1 43.03 22.20 14.22
C MET A 1 42.27 23.16 13.33
N ILE A 2 41.76 24.27 13.87
CA ILE A 2 40.99 25.27 13.11
C ILE A 2 41.99 26.32 12.61
N LEU A 3 42.00 26.59 11.31
CA LEU A 3 42.84 27.61 10.67
C LEU A 3 41.94 28.61 9.96
N PHE A 4 42.16 29.89 10.19
CA PHE A 4 41.43 31.00 9.57
C PHE A 4 42.31 31.68 8.52
N VAL A 5 41.82 31.74 7.28
CA VAL A 5 42.36 32.58 6.21
C VAL A 5 41.18 33.11 5.38
N ASN A 6 41.04 34.44 5.30
CA ASN A 6 40.03 35.18 4.51
C ASN A 6 38.58 34.66 4.64
N ASP A 7 37.99 34.84 5.84
CA ASP A 7 36.56 34.75 6.16
C ASP A 7 35.81 33.47 5.75
N THR A 8 36.52 32.34 5.58
CA THR A 8 35.91 31.04 5.31
C THR A 8 36.35 30.00 6.33
N VAL A 9 35.39 29.28 6.93
CA VAL A 9 35.65 28.24 7.93
C VAL A 9 35.96 26.91 7.23
N TRP A 10 37.15 26.35 7.49
CA TRP A 10 37.55 25.02 7.00
C TRP A 10 37.59 24.02 8.16
N LEU A 11 36.77 22.97 8.10
CA LEU A 11 36.82 21.84 9.02
C LEU A 11 37.58 20.69 8.34
N LEU A 12 38.71 20.26 8.93
CA LEU A 12 39.41 19.05 8.50
C LEU A 12 38.65 17.81 9.02
N PHE A 13 37.91 17.16 8.13
CA PHE A 13 37.58 15.73 8.27
C PHE A 13 38.25 14.99 7.11
N CYS A 14 39.14 14.04 7.45
CA CYS A 14 39.70 13.04 6.54
C CYS A 14 40.15 13.55 5.15
N GLY A 15 41.17 14.41 5.11
CA GLY A 15 42.14 14.47 3.99
C GLY A 15 41.67 14.95 2.60
N LYS A 16 40.47 15.50 2.40
CA LYS A 16 40.07 16.08 1.09
C LYS A 16 39.46 17.48 1.22
N MET A 17 40.04 18.46 0.53
CA MET A 17 39.49 19.81 0.36
C MET A 17 38.45 19.81 -0.77
N VAL A 18 37.23 20.29 -0.51
CA VAL A 18 36.19 20.49 -1.53
C VAL A 18 35.74 21.95 -1.53
N ASN A 19 35.85 22.61 -2.69
CA ASN A 19 35.54 24.02 -2.90
C ASN A 19 34.08 24.18 -3.36
N LYS A 20 33.23 24.85 -2.59
CA LYS A 20 31.84 25.15 -2.97
C LYS A 20 31.78 26.43 -3.81
N ARG A 21 31.81 26.31 -5.15
CA ARG A 21 31.22 27.27 -6.13
C ARG A 21 31.49 26.83 -7.58
N LYS A 22 30.66 25.93 -8.11
CA LYS A 22 30.17 25.83 -9.51
C LYS A 22 29.30 24.57 -9.68
N PRO A 23 28.29 24.57 -10.56
CA PRO A 23 27.28 23.51 -10.62
C PRO A 23 27.86 22.27 -11.28
N LEU A 24 27.77 21.14 -10.58
CA LEU A 24 28.02 19.82 -11.15
C LEU A 24 26.80 19.49 -12.02
N LEU A 25 27.01 19.29 -13.32
CA LEU A 25 26.06 18.58 -14.17
C LEU A 25 25.92 17.16 -13.59
N ILE A 26 24.81 16.89 -12.91
CA ILE A 26 24.45 15.55 -12.47
C ILE A 26 23.73 14.89 -13.66
N CYS A 27 24.42 13.95 -14.27
CA CYS A 27 23.85 13.05 -15.26
C CYS A 27 23.02 11.97 -14.53
N GLY A 28 21.75 11.86 -14.92
CA GLY A 28 20.97 10.62 -14.98
C GLY A 28 20.77 9.79 -13.71
N ASP A 29 19.61 9.98 -13.08
CA ASP A 29 18.75 8.98 -12.43
C ASP A 29 19.38 7.59 -12.19
N CYS A 30 19.92 7.39 -10.98
CA CYS A 30 20.08 6.07 -10.39
C CYS A 30 19.04 5.96 -9.27
N VAL A 31 17.88 5.39 -9.59
CA VAL A 31 16.86 5.05 -8.58
C VAL A 31 17.43 3.91 -7.73
N THR A 32 18.02 4.27 -6.59
CA THR A 32 18.57 3.30 -5.64
C THR A 32 17.43 2.49 -5.01
N VAL A 33 17.39 1.19 -5.26
CA VAL A 33 16.57 0.24 -4.47
C VAL A 33 17.01 0.36 -3.01
N ARG A 34 16.11 0.79 -2.13
CA ARG A 34 16.39 0.89 -0.70
C ARG A 34 16.22 -0.49 -0.08
N GLU A 35 17.29 -1.00 0.52
CA GLU A 35 17.24 -2.22 1.31
C GLU A 35 16.17 -2.08 2.40
N GLY A 36 15.29 -3.08 2.50
CA GLY A 36 14.26 -3.10 3.53
C GLY A 36 14.89 -3.41 4.87
N ASN A 37 14.53 -2.67 5.91
CA ASN A 37 14.90 -3.06 7.27
C ASN A 37 14.00 -4.25 7.70
N SER A 38 14.38 -5.46 7.28
CA SER A 38 13.61 -6.69 7.50
C SER A 38 13.21 -6.86 8.96
N THR A 39 14.11 -6.54 9.91
CA THR A 39 13.84 -6.60 11.35
C THR A 39 12.76 -5.61 11.79
N LEU A 40 12.72 -4.41 11.20
CA LEU A 40 11.69 -3.42 11.51
C LEU A 40 10.32 -3.86 10.99
N TYR A 41 10.23 -4.39 9.76
CA TYR A 41 8.96 -4.89 9.25
C TYR A 41 8.45 -6.11 10.00
N GLN A 42 9.34 -6.99 10.47
CA GLN A 42 8.96 -8.10 11.35
C GLN A 42 8.27 -7.61 12.62
N ASP A 43 8.90 -6.69 13.36
CA ASP A 43 8.32 -6.13 14.59
C ASP A 43 6.98 -5.42 14.32
N LEU A 44 6.96 -4.51 13.35
CA LEU A 44 5.76 -3.72 13.05
C LEU A 44 4.60 -4.60 12.58
N ALA A 45 4.85 -5.57 11.68
CA ALA A 45 3.82 -6.47 11.20
C ALA A 45 3.29 -7.37 12.32
N GLN A 46 4.18 -7.89 13.18
CA GLN A 46 3.79 -8.71 14.32
C GLN A 46 2.87 -7.93 15.27
N ARG A 47 3.28 -6.73 15.70
CA ARG A 47 2.48 -5.88 16.59
C ARG A 47 1.14 -5.50 15.96
N PHE A 48 1.12 -5.18 14.67
CA PHE A 48 -0.11 -4.85 13.95
C PHE A 48 -1.08 -6.05 13.89
N ILE A 49 -0.57 -7.25 13.62
CA ILE A 49 -1.36 -8.50 13.66
C ILE A 49 -1.91 -8.74 15.05
N GLU A 50 -1.10 -8.58 16.09
CA GLU A 50 -1.50 -8.81 17.48
C GLU A 50 -2.56 -7.81 17.95
N TYR A 51 -2.41 -6.51 17.68
CA TYR A 51 -3.36 -5.50 18.13
C TYR A 51 -4.74 -5.63 17.45
N LEU A 52 -4.79 -6.16 16.23
CA LEU A 52 -6.03 -6.31 15.46
C LEU A 52 -6.55 -7.75 15.43
N GLN A 53 -5.78 -8.72 15.92
CA GLN A 53 -6.07 -10.16 15.79
C GLN A 53 -6.36 -10.54 14.33
N LEU A 54 -5.48 -10.11 13.42
CA LEU A 54 -5.68 -10.27 11.98
C LEU A 54 -5.75 -11.75 11.57
N GLN A 55 -6.67 -12.04 10.65
CA GLN A 55 -6.76 -13.34 9.99
C GLN A 55 -5.89 -13.41 8.72
N HIS A 56 -5.71 -12.25 8.08
CA HIS A 56 -4.89 -12.10 6.88
C HIS A 56 -3.64 -11.30 7.21
N VAL A 57 -2.49 -11.79 6.75
CA VAL A 57 -1.22 -11.09 7.01
C VAL A 57 -1.09 -9.84 6.13
N PRO A 58 -0.55 -8.73 6.65
CA PRO A 58 -0.29 -7.55 5.84
C PRO A 58 0.69 -7.86 4.69
N VAL A 59 0.39 -7.34 3.51
CA VAL A 59 1.20 -7.53 2.29
C VAL A 59 1.83 -6.21 1.88
N GLY A 60 3.13 -6.21 1.61
CA GLY A 60 3.82 -5.08 1.01
C GLY A 60 3.85 -5.17 -0.52
N LEU A 61 3.68 -4.03 -1.18
CA LEU A 61 3.90 -3.89 -2.62
C LEU A 61 5.01 -2.88 -2.86
N THR A 62 5.94 -3.21 -3.75
CA THR A 62 7.03 -2.32 -4.16
C THR A 62 7.12 -2.28 -5.68
N PHE A 63 7.04 -1.08 -6.25
CA PHE A 63 7.15 -0.83 -7.68
C PHE A 63 8.62 -0.58 -8.01
N VAL A 64 9.19 -1.40 -8.90
CA VAL A 64 10.63 -1.41 -9.18
C VAL A 64 10.92 -1.43 -10.68
N GLU A 65 11.97 -0.71 -11.09
CA GLU A 65 12.53 -0.79 -12.44
C GLU A 65 13.49 -1.98 -12.59
N SER A 66 14.16 -2.39 -11.50
CA SER A 66 15.00 -3.59 -11.47
C SER A 66 14.67 -4.45 -10.26
N VAL A 67 14.57 -5.76 -10.48
CA VAL A 67 14.23 -6.73 -9.44
C VAL A 67 15.52 -7.20 -8.74
N PRO A 68 15.59 -7.22 -7.40
CA PRO A 68 16.72 -7.80 -6.68
C PRO A 68 16.86 -9.29 -6.99
N GLU A 69 18.10 -9.78 -7.14
CA GLU A 69 18.39 -11.21 -7.44
C GLU A 69 17.78 -12.20 -6.44
N SER A 70 17.54 -11.75 -5.20
CA SER A 70 16.94 -12.56 -4.14
C SER A 70 15.44 -12.80 -4.32
N VAL A 71 14.75 -12.07 -5.21
CA VAL A 71 13.29 -12.17 -5.39
C VAL A 71 12.98 -12.97 -6.65
N GLN A 72 12.25 -14.06 -6.49
CA GLN A 72 11.88 -14.95 -7.58
C GLN A 72 10.66 -14.42 -8.36
N HIS A 73 10.63 -14.73 -9.66
CA HIS A 73 9.47 -14.47 -10.51
C HIS A 73 8.29 -15.33 -10.07
N ILE A 74 7.07 -14.81 -10.18
CA ILE A 74 5.88 -15.63 -9.93
C ILE A 74 5.79 -16.80 -10.90
N ALA A 75 5.66 -18.02 -10.39
CA ALA A 75 5.57 -19.22 -11.23
C ALA A 75 4.16 -19.43 -11.82
N THR A 76 3.16 -18.70 -11.35
CA THR A 76 1.75 -18.97 -11.58
C THR A 76 1.08 -17.82 -12.31
N ARG A 77 0.46 -18.12 -13.45
CA ARG A 77 -0.45 -17.18 -14.13
C ARG A 77 -1.73 -17.04 -13.30
N VAL A 78 -2.18 -15.81 -13.09
CA VAL A 78 -3.35 -15.50 -12.25
C VAL A 78 -4.46 -14.81 -13.05
N PRO A 79 -5.74 -14.92 -12.63
CA PRO A 79 -6.84 -14.29 -13.34
C PRO A 79 -6.98 -12.79 -13.07
N SER A 80 -6.34 -12.27 -12.01
CA SER A 80 -6.48 -10.86 -11.63
C SER A 80 -5.30 -10.32 -10.84
N ALA A 81 -5.09 -9.00 -10.90
CA ALA A 81 -4.10 -8.32 -10.06
C ALA A 81 -4.38 -8.48 -8.56
N CYS A 82 -5.66 -8.61 -8.17
CA CYS A 82 -6.05 -8.86 -6.78
C CYS A 82 -5.55 -10.23 -6.29
N THR A 83 -5.50 -11.23 -7.17
CA THR A 83 -5.03 -12.59 -6.82
C THR A 83 -3.59 -12.57 -6.29
N PHE A 84 -2.74 -11.67 -6.81
CA PHE A 84 -1.37 -11.53 -6.30
C PHE A 84 -1.34 -11.17 -4.81
N TRP A 85 -2.33 -10.44 -4.29
CA TRP A 85 -2.36 -10.08 -2.86
C TRP A 85 -2.59 -11.31 -1.99
N ARG A 86 -3.45 -12.25 -2.40
CA ARG A 86 -3.62 -13.54 -1.71
C ARG A 86 -2.37 -14.39 -1.76
N LEU A 87 -1.74 -14.49 -2.93
CA LEU A 87 -0.50 -15.26 -3.06
C LEU A 87 0.62 -14.67 -2.20
N ALA A 88 0.67 -13.35 -2.09
CA ALA A 88 1.68 -12.64 -1.32
C ALA A 88 1.56 -12.84 0.19
N GLU A 89 0.41 -13.30 0.71
CA GLU A 89 0.28 -13.73 2.11
C GLU A 89 1.13 -14.97 2.44
N HIS A 90 1.60 -15.68 1.42
CA HIS A 90 2.33 -16.95 1.53
C HIS A 90 3.80 -16.88 1.09
N GLY A 91 4.29 -15.72 0.66
CA GLY A 91 5.70 -15.56 0.28
C GLY A 91 5.96 -14.27 -0.48
N VAL A 92 7.21 -14.11 -0.94
CA VAL A 92 7.66 -12.94 -1.71
C VAL A 92 7.94 -13.35 -3.15
N PHE A 93 7.44 -12.57 -4.11
CA PHE A 93 7.69 -12.77 -5.53
C PHE A 93 7.57 -11.43 -6.28
N TYR A 94 8.03 -11.39 -7.52
CA TYR A 94 7.71 -10.30 -8.43
C TYR A 94 6.82 -10.75 -9.58
N ALA A 95 6.03 -9.83 -10.10
CA ALA A 95 5.23 -9.98 -11.30
C ALA A 95 5.47 -8.79 -12.23
N ASN A 96 5.67 -9.06 -13.51
CA ASN A 96 5.90 -8.05 -14.54
C ASN A 96 4.62 -7.78 -15.36
N VAL A 97 4.74 -6.96 -16.40
CA VAL A 97 3.62 -6.60 -17.28
C VAL A 97 2.91 -7.81 -17.91
N GLN A 98 3.63 -8.90 -18.20
CA GLN A 98 3.07 -10.12 -18.80
C GLN A 98 2.16 -10.88 -17.83
N ASP A 99 2.53 -10.92 -16.56
CA ASP A 99 1.76 -11.64 -15.53
C ASP A 99 0.44 -10.93 -15.20
N GLN A 100 0.37 -9.62 -15.44
CA GLN A 100 -0.77 -8.76 -15.11
C GLN A 100 -1.84 -8.73 -16.23
N GLN A 101 -1.58 -9.35 -17.38
CA GLN A 101 -2.39 -9.20 -18.61
C GLN A 101 -3.82 -9.69 -18.50
N GLU A 102 -4.11 -10.58 -17.56
CA GLU A 102 -5.49 -11.08 -17.34
C GLU A 102 -6.38 -10.03 -16.64
N CYS A 103 -5.79 -8.95 -16.11
CA CYS A 103 -6.52 -7.90 -15.40
C CYS A 103 -6.33 -6.53 -16.05
N PRO A 104 -7.07 -6.17 -17.11
CA PRO A 104 -6.87 -4.88 -17.78
C PRO A 104 -7.05 -3.65 -16.86
N ILE A 105 -8.02 -3.69 -15.95
CA ILE A 105 -8.20 -2.63 -14.93
C ILE A 105 -7.04 -2.62 -13.91
N GLY A 106 -6.53 -3.80 -13.56
CA GLY A 106 -5.32 -3.95 -12.75
C GLY A 106 -4.13 -3.29 -13.42
N MET A 107 -3.85 -3.62 -14.68
CA MET A 107 -2.77 -3.00 -15.45
C MET A 107 -2.88 -1.48 -15.51
N LEU A 108 -4.09 -0.96 -15.78
CA LEU A 108 -4.37 0.47 -15.83
C LEU A 108 -4.05 1.16 -14.50
N THR A 109 -4.63 0.66 -13.40
CA THR A 109 -4.46 1.26 -12.06
C THR A 109 -3.05 1.11 -11.52
N MET A 110 -2.38 -0.01 -11.81
CA MET A 110 -0.98 -0.24 -11.45
C MET A 110 0.00 0.53 -12.34
N GLY A 111 -0.45 1.22 -13.38
CA GLY A 111 0.39 2.12 -14.18
C GLY A 111 1.30 1.43 -15.21
N PHE A 112 1.02 0.17 -15.57
CA PHE A 112 1.79 -0.52 -16.61
C PHE A 112 1.52 0.06 -18.00
N THR A 113 2.55 0.10 -18.85
CA THR A 113 2.37 0.31 -20.28
C THR A 113 1.68 -0.92 -20.89
N MET A 114 0.40 -0.77 -21.24
CA MET A 114 -0.40 -1.86 -21.79
C MET A 114 -0.08 -2.09 -23.28
N PRO A 115 0.11 -3.35 -23.72
CA PRO A 115 0.05 -3.69 -25.14
C PRO A 115 -1.30 -3.28 -25.75
N ALA A 116 -1.34 -2.95 -27.04
CA ALA A 116 -2.56 -2.48 -27.71
C ALA A 116 -3.77 -3.44 -27.50
N ALA A 117 -3.55 -4.75 -27.58
CA ALA A 117 -4.59 -5.75 -27.35
C ALA A 117 -5.12 -5.76 -25.89
N ALA A 118 -4.28 -5.47 -24.90
CA ALA A 118 -4.71 -5.34 -23.51
C ALA A 118 -5.48 -4.04 -23.28
N GLN A 119 -5.08 -2.96 -23.96
CA GLN A 119 -5.77 -1.68 -23.93
C GLN A 119 -7.18 -1.77 -24.53
N GLU A 120 -7.33 -2.47 -25.65
CA GLU A 120 -8.64 -2.72 -26.26
C GLU A 120 -9.54 -3.56 -25.34
N ARG A 121 -9.02 -4.64 -24.75
CA ARG A 121 -9.76 -5.42 -23.73
C ARG A 121 -10.16 -4.59 -22.52
N ALA A 122 -9.31 -3.67 -22.06
CA ALA A 122 -9.64 -2.73 -20.98
C ALA A 122 -10.82 -1.83 -21.36
N GLN A 123 -10.79 -1.27 -22.57
CA GLN A 123 -11.85 -0.42 -23.09
C GLN A 123 -13.16 -1.19 -23.23
N THR A 124 -13.12 -2.41 -23.78
CA THR A 124 -14.30 -3.28 -23.89
C THR A 124 -14.88 -3.62 -22.51
N LEU A 125 -14.04 -3.96 -21.53
CA LEU A 125 -14.50 -4.23 -20.17
C LEU A 125 -15.12 -2.99 -19.53
N VAL A 126 -14.51 -1.82 -19.69
CA VAL A 126 -15.07 -0.53 -19.26
C VAL A 126 -16.43 -0.26 -19.92
N GLN A 127 -16.56 -0.53 -21.22
CA GLN A 127 -17.82 -0.35 -21.95
C GLN A 127 -18.91 -1.31 -21.46
N ILE A 128 -18.59 -2.57 -21.20
CA ILE A 128 -19.51 -3.53 -20.60
C ILE A 128 -19.93 -3.05 -19.21
N MET A 129 -18.98 -2.64 -18.38
CA MET A 129 -19.28 -2.12 -17.04
C MET A 129 -20.15 -0.86 -17.12
N ALA A 130 -19.92 0.03 -18.09
CA ALA A 130 -20.75 1.21 -18.31
C ALA A 130 -22.16 0.85 -18.81
N SER A 131 -22.29 -0.15 -19.70
CA SER A 131 -23.58 -0.58 -20.23
C SER A 131 -24.47 -1.23 -19.18
N VAL A 132 -23.88 -1.89 -18.18
CA VAL A 132 -24.60 -2.39 -16.99
C VAL A 132 -24.70 -1.35 -15.87
N GLN A 133 -24.38 -0.08 -16.15
CA GLN A 133 -24.37 1.05 -15.20
C GLN A 133 -23.49 0.82 -13.95
N TYR A 134 -22.50 -0.06 -14.08
CA TYR A 134 -21.50 -0.34 -13.06
C TYR A 134 -20.31 0.63 -13.12
N PHE A 135 -20.22 1.58 -14.06
CA PHE A 135 -19.27 2.71 -14.02
C PHE A 135 -19.77 3.83 -14.94
N SER A 136 -19.52 5.09 -14.59
CA SER A 136 -19.60 6.16 -15.58
C SER A 136 -18.26 6.27 -16.33
N PRO A 137 -18.25 6.69 -17.61
CA PRO A 137 -17.00 6.99 -18.32
C PRO A 137 -16.13 8.04 -17.61
N SER A 138 -16.76 9.02 -16.94
CA SER A 138 -16.05 10.05 -16.17
C SER A 138 -15.36 9.50 -14.93
N GLU A 139 -15.96 8.51 -14.25
CA GLU A 139 -15.34 7.82 -13.12
C GLU A 139 -14.09 7.06 -13.56
N VAL A 140 -14.14 6.40 -14.73
CA VAL A 140 -12.98 5.69 -15.29
C VAL A 140 -11.84 6.66 -15.66
N ALA A 141 -12.15 7.78 -16.29
CA ALA A 141 -11.16 8.81 -16.64
C ALA A 141 -10.48 9.43 -15.41
N ALA A 142 -11.18 9.45 -14.28
CA ALA A 142 -10.67 9.97 -13.01
C ALA A 142 -9.91 8.93 -12.17
N LEU A 143 -9.78 7.68 -12.65
CA LEU A 143 -9.11 6.63 -11.87
C LEU A 143 -7.66 7.01 -11.59
N PRO A 144 -7.23 6.91 -10.31
CA PRO A 144 -5.84 7.08 -9.97
C PRO A 144 -5.02 5.96 -10.61
N ILE A 145 -3.84 6.32 -11.09
CA ILE A 145 -2.86 5.38 -11.66
C ILE A 145 -1.51 5.58 -10.99
N VAL A 146 -0.74 4.52 -10.81
CA VAL A 146 0.61 4.62 -10.25
C VAL A 146 1.48 5.42 -11.22
N LYS A 147 2.17 6.43 -10.69
CA LYS A 147 3.05 7.32 -11.46
C LYS A 147 4.54 7.00 -11.31
N LYS A 148 4.90 6.19 -10.30
CA LYS A 148 6.26 5.73 -10.09
C LYS A 148 6.69 4.87 -11.28
N ALA A 149 7.84 5.16 -11.88
CA ALA A 149 8.40 4.36 -12.96
C ALA A 149 8.70 2.94 -12.43
N HIS A 150 8.32 1.92 -13.19
CA HIS A 150 8.52 0.53 -12.84
C HIS A 150 8.38 -0.37 -14.06
N GLU A 151 9.06 -1.52 -14.01
CA GLU A 151 8.90 -2.63 -14.96
C GLU A 151 8.22 -3.84 -14.30
N SER A 152 8.32 -3.92 -12.97
CA SER A 152 7.78 -5.01 -12.16
C SER A 152 7.24 -4.51 -10.83
N ILE A 153 6.37 -5.31 -10.22
CA ILE A 153 5.90 -5.10 -8.85
C ILE A 153 6.33 -6.30 -8.03
N ILE A 154 6.99 -6.04 -6.92
CA ILE A 154 7.30 -7.04 -5.90
C ILE A 154 6.16 -7.05 -4.90
N TYR A 155 5.62 -8.25 -4.69
CA TYR A 155 4.58 -8.53 -3.71
C TYR A 155 5.16 -9.45 -2.66
N GLY A 156 4.80 -9.24 -1.41
CA GLY A 156 5.07 -10.25 -0.40
C GLY A 156 4.54 -9.92 0.97
N ARG A 157 4.56 -10.91 1.86
CA ARG A 157 4.27 -10.69 3.27
C ARG A 157 5.17 -9.58 3.79
N LEU A 158 4.57 -8.62 4.50
CA LEU A 158 5.30 -7.44 4.94
C LEU A 158 6.50 -7.83 5.83
N ASP A 159 6.33 -8.82 6.70
CA ASP A 159 7.37 -9.35 7.60
C ASP A 159 8.54 -10.08 6.89
N GLN A 160 8.40 -10.40 5.60
CA GLN A 160 9.42 -11.09 4.81
C GLN A 160 9.96 -10.24 3.66
N LEU A 161 9.46 -9.02 3.48
CA LEU A 161 9.81 -8.20 2.32
C LEU A 161 11.29 -7.77 2.39
N PRO A 162 12.11 -8.08 1.37
CA PRO A 162 13.55 -7.79 1.39
C PRO A 162 13.89 -6.33 1.07
N ILE A 163 12.90 -5.56 0.62
CA ILE A 163 13.02 -4.16 0.20
C ILE A 163 11.94 -3.31 0.84
N GLU A 164 12.13 -2.00 0.88
CA GLU A 164 11.14 -1.05 1.40
C GLU A 164 9.85 -1.11 0.55
N ALA A 165 8.71 -1.33 1.18
CA ALA A 165 7.41 -1.27 0.51
C ALA A 165 7.07 0.17 0.11
N ASP A 166 6.35 0.35 -1.00
CA ASP A 166 5.71 1.64 -1.30
C ASP A 166 4.35 1.74 -0.58
N VAL A 167 3.64 0.63 -0.49
CA VAL A 167 2.32 0.54 0.13
C VAL A 167 2.18 -0.77 0.89
N VAL A 168 1.51 -0.70 2.04
CA VAL A 168 1.06 -1.85 2.82
C VAL A 168 -0.42 -2.05 2.52
N LEU A 169 -0.79 -3.26 2.11
CA LEU A 169 -2.15 -3.69 1.83
C LEU A 169 -2.62 -4.67 2.91
N CYS A 170 -3.80 -4.41 3.46
CA CYS A 170 -4.41 -5.24 4.50
C CYS A 170 -5.84 -5.61 4.10
N ILE A 171 -6.24 -6.86 4.37
CA ILE A 171 -7.64 -7.27 4.38
C ILE A 171 -8.11 -7.26 5.83
N LEU A 172 -9.14 -6.47 6.12
CA LEU A 172 -9.63 -6.19 7.46
C LEU A 172 -11.13 -6.43 7.54
N ASN A 173 -11.63 -6.93 8.67
CA ASN A 173 -13.05 -6.82 8.98
C ASN A 173 -13.43 -5.39 9.42
N THR A 174 -14.72 -5.10 9.54
CA THR A 174 -15.22 -3.76 9.90
C THR A 174 -14.72 -3.25 11.25
N GLN A 175 -14.60 -4.12 12.26
CA GLN A 175 -14.09 -3.73 13.58
C GLN A 175 -12.59 -3.37 13.50
N GLN A 176 -11.80 -4.14 12.78
CA GLN A 176 -10.39 -3.87 12.57
C GLN A 176 -10.18 -2.58 11.78
N ALA A 177 -11.00 -2.35 10.74
CA ALA A 177 -10.97 -1.11 9.97
C ALA A 177 -11.31 0.12 10.85
N MET A 178 -12.26 0.00 11.77
CA MET A 178 -12.59 1.04 12.76
C MET A 178 -11.39 1.39 13.64
N LEU A 179 -10.72 0.38 14.23
CA LEU A 179 -9.54 0.60 15.07
C LEU A 179 -8.40 1.30 14.31
N VAL A 180 -8.16 0.90 13.06
CA VAL A 180 -7.16 1.54 12.21
C VAL A 180 -7.56 3.00 11.90
N ALA A 181 -8.83 3.26 11.58
CA ALA A 181 -9.31 4.60 11.29
C ALA A 181 -9.19 5.55 12.51
N GLU A 182 -9.50 5.04 13.71
CA GLU A 182 -9.30 5.74 14.98
C GLU A 182 -7.81 6.04 15.23
N ALA A 183 -6.92 5.06 15.02
CA ALA A 183 -5.48 5.22 15.20
C ALA A 183 -4.85 6.21 14.20
N LEU A 184 -5.40 6.30 12.99
CA LEU A 184 -5.01 7.32 12.01
C LEU A 184 -5.50 8.72 12.40
N GLY A 185 -6.39 8.85 13.39
CA GLY A 185 -7.02 10.11 13.77
C GLY A 185 -7.98 10.67 12.72
N GLN A 186 -8.31 9.88 11.69
CA GLN A 186 -9.10 10.31 10.53
C GLN A 186 -10.60 10.37 10.80
N VAL A 187 -11.07 9.74 11.88
CA VAL A 187 -12.50 9.62 12.24
C VAL A 187 -12.89 10.36 13.51
N ASN A 188 -12.05 11.28 14.00
CA ASN A 188 -12.49 12.17 15.06
C ASN A 188 -13.47 13.22 14.50
N TRP A 189 -14.39 13.71 15.34
CA TRP A 189 -15.44 14.67 14.96
C TRP A 189 -14.93 16.04 14.47
N LEU A 190 -13.62 16.30 14.57
CA LEU A 190 -12.99 17.52 14.07
C LEU A 190 -12.46 17.35 12.64
N GLN A 191 -12.59 16.16 12.05
CA GLN A 191 -12.09 15.81 10.72
C GLN A 191 -13.22 15.36 9.77
N GLY A 192 -12.88 15.18 8.50
CA GLY A 192 -13.83 14.80 7.44
C GLY A 192 -14.19 13.31 7.35
N GLY A 193 -13.78 12.50 8.34
CA GLY A 193 -14.00 11.06 8.35
C GLY A 193 -13.09 10.27 7.40
N GLN A 194 -13.31 8.96 7.33
CA GLN A 194 -12.58 8.06 6.43
C GLN A 194 -13.28 7.97 5.07
N ARG A 195 -12.52 8.13 3.97
CA ARG A 195 -13.02 7.91 2.62
C ARG A 195 -12.95 6.43 2.27
N ALA A 196 -14.06 5.89 1.75
CA ALA A 196 -14.17 4.51 1.30
C ALA A 196 -14.64 4.45 -0.15
N PHE A 197 -14.07 3.55 -0.95
CA PHE A 197 -14.34 3.40 -2.37
C PHE A 197 -14.94 2.03 -2.69
N GLY A 198 -15.97 2.00 -3.54
CA GLY A 198 -16.58 0.74 -3.97
C GLY A 198 -15.79 0.02 -5.06
N ARG A 199 -15.20 0.76 -6.00
CA ARG A 199 -14.64 0.20 -7.23
C ARG A 199 -13.72 1.19 -7.99
N PRO A 200 -12.76 0.67 -8.78
CA PRO A 200 -12.21 -0.66 -8.67
C PRO A 200 -11.35 -0.73 -7.41
N THR A 201 -11.32 -1.87 -6.72
CA THR A 201 -10.54 -1.98 -5.47
C THR A 201 -9.08 -1.70 -5.66
N CYS A 202 -8.47 -2.14 -6.77
CA CYS A 202 -7.08 -1.85 -7.09
C CYS A 202 -6.75 -0.35 -7.23
N GLY A 203 -7.76 0.53 -7.38
CA GLY A 203 -7.56 1.99 -7.41
C GLY A 203 -7.15 2.61 -6.07
N ILE A 204 -7.32 1.92 -4.95
CA ILE A 204 -6.89 2.45 -3.64
C ILE A 204 -5.36 2.50 -3.51
N ILE A 205 -4.65 1.60 -4.18
CA ILE A 205 -3.17 1.54 -4.21
C ILE A 205 -2.58 2.85 -4.78
N PRO A 206 -2.86 3.22 -6.05
CA PRO A 206 -2.34 4.46 -6.59
C PRO A 206 -2.89 5.70 -5.87
N ARG A 207 -4.12 5.67 -5.36
CA ARG A 207 -4.65 6.76 -4.52
C ARG A 207 -3.76 6.98 -3.29
N THR A 208 -3.47 5.91 -2.55
CA THR A 208 -2.62 5.97 -1.36
C THR A 208 -1.21 6.43 -1.68
N MET A 209 -0.61 5.95 -2.79
CA MET A 209 0.71 6.41 -3.21
C MET A 209 0.72 7.90 -3.62
N LEU A 210 -0.35 8.38 -4.27
CA LEU A 210 -0.42 9.76 -4.77
C LEU A 210 -0.71 10.79 -3.70
N THR A 211 -1.49 10.44 -2.68
CA THR A 211 -1.87 11.39 -1.62
C THR A 211 -1.21 11.14 -0.30
N ASP A 212 -0.48 10.03 -0.18
CA ASP A 212 0.10 9.58 1.08
C ASP A 212 -0.97 9.41 2.18
N GLU A 213 -2.25 9.28 1.79
CA GLU A 213 -3.38 9.04 2.69
C GLU A 213 -3.79 7.57 2.61
N THR A 214 -4.20 7.02 3.75
CA THR A 214 -4.83 5.71 3.79
C THR A 214 -6.11 5.68 2.95
N SER A 215 -6.31 4.62 2.17
CA SER A 215 -7.50 4.44 1.34
C SER A 215 -8.18 3.11 1.64
N LEU A 216 -9.49 3.14 1.91
CA LEU A 216 -10.31 1.95 2.15
C LEU A 216 -11.12 1.62 0.90
N SER A 217 -11.24 0.33 0.57
CA SER A 217 -12.20 -0.18 -0.40
C SER A 217 -13.12 -1.21 0.23
N PHE A 218 -14.42 -1.09 -0.04
CA PHE A 218 -15.40 -2.12 0.30
C PHE A 218 -15.26 -3.41 -0.53
N GLY A 219 -14.31 -3.50 -1.46
CA GLY A 219 -14.20 -4.64 -2.36
C GLY A 219 -15.20 -4.55 -3.52
N CYS A 220 -14.72 -4.28 -4.73
CA CYS A 220 -15.52 -4.43 -5.94
C CYS A 220 -15.85 -5.90 -6.16
N ILE A 221 -16.86 -6.20 -7.01
CA ILE A 221 -17.29 -7.58 -7.23
C ILE A 221 -16.11 -8.50 -7.64
N GLY A 222 -15.21 -8.02 -8.49
CA GLY A 222 -14.00 -8.77 -8.86
C GLY A 222 -13.08 -9.03 -7.68
N ALA A 223 -12.79 -8.03 -6.85
CA ALA A 223 -11.94 -8.21 -5.68
C ALA A 223 -12.58 -9.16 -4.66
N ARG A 224 -13.89 -9.06 -4.42
CA ARG A 224 -14.62 -9.99 -3.53
C ARG A 224 -14.55 -11.42 -4.03
N THR A 225 -14.63 -11.64 -5.34
CA THR A 225 -14.48 -12.97 -5.94
C THR A 225 -13.04 -13.49 -5.84
N TYR A 226 -12.04 -12.73 -6.27
CA TYR A 226 -10.66 -13.22 -6.38
C TYR A 226 -9.90 -13.27 -5.05
N LEU A 227 -10.30 -12.46 -4.07
CA LEU A 227 -9.74 -12.49 -2.72
C LEU A 227 -10.60 -13.33 -1.76
N GLU A 228 -11.76 -13.82 -2.21
CA GLU A 228 -12.73 -14.55 -1.39
C GLU A 228 -13.16 -13.78 -0.13
N LEU A 229 -13.37 -12.47 -0.26
CA LEU A 229 -13.73 -11.61 0.88
C LEU A 229 -15.09 -12.02 1.46
N SER A 230 -15.14 -12.18 2.78
CA SER A 230 -16.40 -12.28 3.51
C SER A 230 -17.20 -10.97 3.43
N PRO A 231 -18.52 -11.00 3.74
CA PRO A 231 -19.34 -9.79 3.75
C PRO A 231 -18.83 -8.70 4.70
N ALA A 232 -18.12 -9.07 5.77
CA ALA A 232 -17.59 -8.14 6.77
C ALA A 232 -16.21 -7.58 6.41
N GLU A 233 -15.56 -8.09 5.36
CA GLU A 233 -14.20 -7.71 4.99
C GLU A 233 -14.15 -6.60 3.94
N ALA A 234 -13.11 -5.78 4.08
CA ALA A 234 -12.73 -4.68 3.23
C ALA A 234 -11.20 -4.70 3.01
N VAL A 235 -10.74 -3.96 1.99
CA VAL A 235 -9.31 -3.84 1.66
C VAL A 235 -8.84 -2.44 2.00
N LEU A 236 -7.73 -2.33 2.71
CA LEU A 236 -7.12 -1.06 3.10
C LEU A 236 -5.71 -0.97 2.52
N THR A 237 -5.32 0.21 2.03
CA THR A 237 -3.94 0.53 1.69
C THR A 237 -3.42 1.67 2.54
N ILE A 238 -2.21 1.50 3.06
CA ILE A 238 -1.49 2.44 3.93
C ILE A 238 -0.15 2.74 3.27
N SER A 239 0.26 4.01 3.27
CA SER A 239 1.62 4.38 2.85
C SER A 239 2.64 3.72 3.78
N ALA A 240 3.63 3.02 3.23
CA ALA A 240 4.60 2.29 4.03
C ALA A 240 5.37 3.21 5.01
N GLN A 241 5.59 4.47 4.62
CA GLN A 241 6.25 5.49 5.45
C GLN A 241 5.44 5.84 6.71
N LYS A 242 4.11 5.68 6.67
CA LYS A 242 3.20 5.95 7.79
C LYS A 242 2.87 4.72 8.62
N PHE A 243 3.32 3.54 8.18
CA PHE A 243 2.94 2.29 8.82
C PHE A 243 3.48 2.21 10.26
N ALA A 244 4.73 2.58 10.51
CA ALA A 244 5.32 2.58 11.85
C ALA A 244 4.54 3.48 12.83
N GLU A 245 4.25 4.72 12.43
CA GLU A 245 3.48 5.67 13.23
C GLU A 245 2.07 5.15 13.53
N LEU A 246 1.43 4.51 12.55
CA LEU A 246 0.13 3.86 12.73
C LEU A 246 0.20 2.75 13.79
N VAL A 247 1.19 1.85 13.74
CA VAL A 247 1.32 0.75 14.70
C VAL A 247 1.46 1.28 16.14
N GLU A 248 2.26 2.34 16.34
CA GLU A 248 2.42 2.97 17.66
C GLU A 248 1.09 3.52 18.19
N ARG A 249 0.33 4.24 17.37
CA ARG A 249 -0.98 4.79 17.76
C ARG A 249 -2.01 3.70 18.00
N LEU A 250 -1.96 2.65 17.20
CA LEU A 250 -2.91 1.55 17.25
C LEU A 250 -2.86 0.81 18.59
N GLN A 251 -1.67 0.68 19.20
CA GLN A 251 -1.53 0.12 20.55
C GLN A 251 -2.43 0.85 21.56
N THR A 252 -2.41 2.18 21.51
CA THR A 252 -3.19 3.02 22.42
C THR A 252 -4.68 2.85 22.18
N ILE A 253 -5.11 2.88 20.91
CA ILE A 253 -6.51 2.77 20.51
C ILE A 253 -7.09 1.37 20.81
N ALA A 254 -6.34 0.31 20.50
CA ALA A 254 -6.74 -1.05 20.81
C ALA A 254 -6.89 -1.26 22.32
N SER A 255 -5.94 -0.75 23.11
CA SER A 255 -6.01 -0.80 24.58
C SER A 255 -7.19 -0.02 25.14
N ALA A 256 -7.46 1.18 24.61
CA ALA A 256 -8.60 2.01 25.03
C ALA A 256 -9.94 1.31 24.73
N ASN A 257 -10.11 0.75 23.53
CA ASN A 257 -11.29 -0.02 23.15
C ASN A 257 -11.48 -1.25 24.05
N ALA A 258 -10.41 -1.99 24.34
CA ALA A 258 -10.46 -3.15 25.23
C ALA A 258 -10.85 -2.77 26.67
N ALA A 259 -10.38 -1.62 27.17
CA ALA A 259 -10.73 -1.13 28.51
C ALA A 259 -12.18 -0.62 28.60
N LEU A 260 -12.72 -0.04 27.53
CA LEU A 260 -14.10 0.48 27.47
C LEU A 260 -15.15 -0.62 27.24
N ALA A 261 -14.79 -1.70 26.54
CA ALA A 261 -15.74 -2.75 26.18
C ALA A 261 -16.49 -3.37 27.39
N PRO A 262 -15.84 -3.70 28.54
CA PRO A 262 -16.53 -4.24 29.71
C PRO A 262 -17.60 -3.30 30.29
N PHE A 263 -17.34 -1.99 30.27
CA PHE A 263 -18.32 -0.99 30.73
C PHE A 263 -19.59 -1.07 29.88
N HIS A 264 -19.46 -1.11 28.55
CA HIS A 264 -20.60 -1.24 27.65
C HIS A 264 -21.29 -2.61 27.75
N GLN A 265 -20.55 -3.69 27.97
CA GLN A 265 -21.11 -5.02 28.20
C GLN A 265 -21.93 -5.06 29.50
N GLN A 266 -21.42 -4.49 30.58
CA GLN A 266 -22.14 -4.35 31.85
C GLN A 266 -23.39 -3.50 31.68
N GLN A 267 -23.28 -2.38 30.97
CA GLN A 267 -24.42 -1.51 30.69
C GLN A 267 -25.49 -2.24 29.88
N LYS A 268 -25.09 -3.00 28.84
CA LYS A 268 -26.00 -3.83 28.05
C LYS A 268 -26.70 -4.87 28.93
N ALA A 269 -25.96 -5.56 29.79
CA ALA A 269 -26.51 -6.62 30.66
C ALA A 269 -27.57 -6.12 31.66
N GLN A 270 -27.59 -4.81 31.97
CA GLN A 270 -28.65 -4.21 32.80
C GLN A 270 -30.01 -4.13 32.09
N PHE A 271 -30.02 -4.20 30.77
CA PHE A 271 -31.23 -4.13 29.96
C PHE A 271 -31.45 -5.48 29.26
N ALA A 272 -32.61 -6.09 29.47
CA ALA A 272 -32.98 -7.36 28.82
C ALA A 272 -33.47 -7.11 27.37
N VAL A 273 -32.57 -6.59 26.52
CA VAL A 273 -32.79 -6.33 25.08
C VAL A 273 -31.85 -7.16 24.21
#